data_AF-M5JNJ3-F1
#
_entry.id   AF-M5JNJ3-F1
#
_cell.length_a   1.000
_cell.length_b   1.000
_cell.length_c   1.000
_cell.angle_alpha   90.00
_cell.angle_beta   90.00
_cell.angle_gamma   90.00
#
_symmetry.space_group_name_H-M   'P 1'
#
loop_
_entity.id
_entity.type
_entity.pdbx_description
1 polymer ?
#
loop_
_entity_poly.entity_id
_entity_poly.type
_entity_poly.pdbx_seq_one_letter_code
_entity_poly.pdbx_strand_id
1 'polypeptide(L)'
;MFDAKKLLEQFLGSQIPGTSGSVRDKAGQVTDLAKKNPLATGAIAAAILGTKTGRKLAGNVATVGGIAAIAGLGYLAYKNYKSGQAPQTAEQPVAKEPELLPPPPADSPFHPQSPAMSNSFALTLVQAMIAAAKADGHIDDAERARIMEKVRISGLDDEAEAFLEKELADPVDLDVLVSAAQTEEQKVELYTASRLAIDPDNRAERGYLDMLAGRLALPDALVDHIEATVASVKV
;
A
#
# COMPACT_ATOMS: atom_id res chain seq x y z
N MET A 1 1.47 12.06 24.22
CA MET A 1 2.01 10.82 23.62
C MET A 1 1.25 10.58 22.34
N PHE A 2 1.96 10.41 21.23
CA PHE A 2 1.38 10.07 19.93
C PHE A 2 0.73 8.67 20.01
N ASP A 3 -0.53 8.55 19.57
CA ASP A 3 -1.28 7.29 19.59
C ASP A 3 -1.51 6.79 18.16
N ALA A 4 -0.46 6.17 17.62
CA ALA A 4 -0.46 5.47 16.34
C ALA A 4 -1.64 4.51 16.16
N LYS A 5 -2.16 3.95 17.27
CA LYS A 5 -3.26 2.99 17.27
C LYS A 5 -4.57 3.63 16.88
N LYS A 6 -4.88 4.81 17.43
CA LYS A 6 -6.11 5.56 17.12
C LYS A 6 -6.17 5.99 15.65
N LEU A 7 -5.03 6.39 15.10
CA LEU A 7 -4.87 6.85 13.72
C LEU A 7 -5.04 5.68 12.73
N LEU A 8 -4.44 4.52 13.04
CA LEU A 8 -4.59 3.30 12.24
C LEU A 8 -6.00 2.69 12.34
N GLU A 9 -6.59 2.67 13.53
CA GLU A 9 -7.96 2.21 13.76
C GLU A 9 -8.98 3.10 13.06
N GLN A 10 -8.71 4.40 12.88
CA GLN A 10 -9.57 5.28 12.08
C GLN A 10 -9.35 5.10 10.58
N PHE A 11 -8.11 4.88 10.14
CA PHE A 11 -7.82 4.56 8.75
C PHE A 11 -8.44 3.22 8.32
N LEU A 12 -8.40 2.21 9.19
CA LEU A 12 -8.93 0.86 8.97
C LEU A 12 -10.40 0.71 9.38
N GLY A 13 -10.89 1.57 10.26
CA GLY A 13 -12.17 1.45 10.95
C GLY A 13 -13.09 2.64 10.75
N SER A 14 -12.98 3.37 9.63
CA SER A 14 -14.02 4.29 9.15
C SER A 14 -15.33 3.54 8.90
N GLN A 15 -16.02 3.23 9.99
CA GLN A 15 -17.39 2.79 10.04
C GLN A 15 -18.27 3.97 9.65
N ILE A 16 -18.94 3.82 8.51
CA ILE A 16 -20.03 4.69 8.09
C ILE A 16 -21.08 4.72 9.21
N PRO A 17 -21.50 5.91 9.70
CA PRO A 17 -22.53 6.02 10.72
C PRO A 17 -23.83 5.31 10.27
N GLY A 18 -24.27 4.30 11.03
CA GLY A 18 -25.63 3.74 10.93
C GLY A 18 -25.82 2.31 10.41
N THR A 19 -24.86 1.37 10.51
CA THR A 19 -25.08 0.01 9.96
C THR A 19 -24.74 -1.16 10.90
N SER A 20 -25.71 -1.57 11.72
CA SER A 20 -25.78 -2.90 12.33
C SER A 20 -26.37 -3.92 11.35
N GLY A 21 -25.53 -4.68 10.64
CA GLY A 21 -25.98 -5.70 9.69
C GLY A 21 -24.87 -6.66 9.27
N SER A 22 -25.24 -7.91 8.97
CA SER A 22 -24.33 -9.01 8.66
C SER A 22 -23.65 -8.86 7.30
N VAL A 23 -22.45 -9.43 7.15
CA VAL A 23 -21.57 -9.32 5.96
C VAL A 23 -22.26 -9.79 4.67
N ARG A 24 -23.23 -10.70 4.77
CA ARG A 24 -23.97 -11.22 3.61
C ARG A 24 -25.00 -10.22 3.06
N ASP A 25 -25.56 -9.37 3.91
CA ASP A 25 -26.53 -8.34 3.51
C ASP A 25 -25.83 -7.12 2.85
N LYS A 26 -24.57 -6.86 3.23
CA LYS A 26 -23.76 -5.76 2.69
C LYS A 26 -23.26 -6.01 1.26
N ALA A 27 -23.02 -7.25 0.87
CA ALA A 27 -22.62 -7.57 -0.51
C ALA A 27 -23.70 -7.20 -1.53
N GLY A 28 -24.97 -7.48 -1.22
CA GLY A 28 -26.11 -7.15 -2.09
C GLY A 28 -26.37 -5.65 -2.23
N GLN A 29 -26.26 -4.90 -1.12
CA GLN A 29 -26.49 -3.45 -1.12
C GLN A 29 -25.38 -2.68 -1.83
N VAL A 30 -24.12 -3.14 -1.76
CA VAL A 30 -23.00 -2.50 -2.47
C VAL A 30 -23.14 -2.67 -3.99
N THR A 31 -23.58 -3.85 -4.47
CA THR A 31 -23.88 -4.06 -5.89
C THR A 31 -25.05 -3.22 -6.40
N ASP A 32 -26.08 -3.00 -5.58
CA ASP A 32 -27.24 -2.18 -5.96
C ASP A 32 -26.96 -0.67 -5.89
N LEU A 33 -26.05 -0.24 -5.01
CA LEU A 33 -25.61 1.15 -4.93
C LEU A 33 -24.66 1.51 -6.09
N ALA A 34 -23.77 0.60 -6.49
CA ALA A 34 -22.89 0.75 -7.65
C ALA A 34 -23.67 0.88 -8.97
N LYS A 35 -24.81 0.17 -9.10
CA LYS A 35 -25.71 0.30 -10.26
C LYS A 35 -26.44 1.65 -10.31
N LYS A 36 -26.66 2.29 -9.17
CA LYS A 36 -27.49 3.51 -9.07
C LYS A 36 -26.68 4.81 -9.09
N ASN A 37 -25.42 4.81 -8.67
CA ASN A 37 -24.57 6.01 -8.68
C ASN A 37 -23.10 5.67 -9.03
N PRO A 38 -22.80 5.34 -10.30
CA PRO A 38 -21.44 4.98 -10.74
C PRO A 38 -20.43 6.13 -10.58
N LEU A 39 -20.88 7.37 -10.39
CA LEU A 39 -20.04 8.56 -10.20
C LEU A 39 -19.66 8.83 -8.74
N ALA A 40 -20.43 8.36 -7.75
CA ALA A 40 -20.19 8.69 -6.34
C ALA A 40 -19.16 7.76 -5.67
N THR A 41 -19.01 6.53 -6.17
CA THR A 41 -18.06 5.54 -5.62
C THR A 41 -16.61 5.75 -6.11
N GLY A 42 -16.40 6.53 -7.17
CA GLY A 42 -15.08 6.74 -7.78
C GLY A 42 -14.24 7.89 -7.19
N ALA A 43 -14.83 8.77 -6.36
CA ALA A 43 -14.16 9.99 -5.93
C ALA A 43 -13.03 9.76 -4.91
N ILE A 44 -13.15 8.75 -4.05
CA ILE A 44 -12.16 8.47 -2.99
C ILE A 44 -10.94 7.72 -3.59
N ALA A 45 -11.17 6.84 -4.56
CA ALA A 45 -10.09 6.11 -5.26
C ALA A 45 -9.27 7.02 -6.21
N ALA A 46 -9.87 8.08 -6.76
CA ALA A 46 -9.18 9.06 -7.60
C ALA A 46 -8.32 10.06 -6.80
N ALA A 47 -8.56 10.20 -5.49
CA ALA A 47 -7.92 11.22 -4.67
C ALA A 47 -6.50 10.81 -4.23
N ILE A 48 -6.29 9.56 -3.83
CA ILE A 48 -5.04 9.17 -3.15
C ILE A 48 -3.83 9.11 -4.10
N LEU A 49 -4.03 9.03 -5.42
CA LEU A 49 -2.92 8.87 -6.36
C LEU A 49 -3.18 9.62 -7.67
N GLY A 50 -2.98 10.94 -7.67
CA GLY A 50 -3.09 11.78 -8.89
C GLY A 50 -2.11 11.42 -10.02
N THR A 51 -1.29 10.39 -9.85
CA THR A 51 -0.37 9.84 -10.86
C THR A 51 -1.08 8.87 -11.80
N LYS A 52 -0.49 8.61 -12.98
CA LYS A 52 -1.05 7.64 -13.95
C LYS A 52 -1.29 6.25 -13.33
N THR A 53 -0.46 5.88 -12.34
CA THR A 53 -0.50 4.66 -11.52
C THR A 53 -1.77 4.56 -10.66
N GLY A 54 -2.21 5.67 -10.07
CA GLY A 54 -3.40 5.71 -9.22
C GLY A 54 -4.72 5.51 -9.95
N ARG A 55 -4.84 6.07 -11.15
CA ARG A 55 -6.01 5.85 -12.01
C ARG A 55 -6.15 4.41 -12.48
N LYS A 56 -5.04 3.67 -12.62
CA LYS A 56 -5.07 2.24 -12.95
C LYS A 56 -5.48 1.38 -11.75
N LEU A 57 -5.01 1.72 -10.55
CA LEU A 57 -5.46 1.08 -9.31
C LEU A 57 -6.98 1.27 -9.07
N ALA A 58 -7.52 2.46 -9.36
CA ALA A 58 -8.93 2.78 -9.15
C ALA A 58 -9.90 1.98 -10.05
N GLY A 59 -9.44 1.43 -11.17
CA GLY A 59 -10.27 0.63 -12.09
C GLY A 59 -10.42 -0.85 -11.70
N ASN A 60 -9.50 -1.38 -10.89
CA ASN A 60 -9.34 -2.84 -10.69
C ASN A 60 -9.34 -3.30 -9.22
N VAL A 61 -9.64 -2.43 -8.24
CA VAL A 61 -9.54 -2.79 -6.81
C VAL A 61 -10.91 -2.66 -6.14
N ALA A 62 -11.56 -3.80 -5.89
CA ALA A 62 -12.49 -3.88 -4.77
C ALA A 62 -11.68 -3.55 -3.52
N THR A 63 -12.13 -2.61 -2.70
CA THR A 63 -11.43 -2.02 -1.54
C THR A 63 -10.76 -3.06 -0.64
N VAL A 64 -9.52 -3.42 -0.98
CA VAL A 64 -8.52 -4.04 -0.13
C VAL A 64 -7.72 -2.86 0.41
N GLY A 65 -7.80 -2.60 1.72
CA GLY A 65 -7.06 -1.50 2.35
C GLY A 65 -5.57 -1.58 2.01
N GLY A 66 -4.88 -0.44 1.89
CA GLY A 66 -3.50 -0.38 1.39
C GLY A 66 -2.54 -1.36 2.09
N ILE A 67 -2.67 -1.52 3.41
CA ILE A 67 -1.88 -2.49 4.19
C ILE A 67 -2.21 -3.94 3.82
N ALA A 68 -3.49 -4.29 3.64
CA ALA A 68 -3.89 -5.64 3.25
C ALA A 68 -3.41 -5.99 1.82
N ALA A 69 -3.31 -4.99 0.93
CA ALA A 69 -2.73 -5.17 -0.39
C ALA A 69 -1.22 -5.43 -0.30
N ILE A 70 -0.49 -4.64 0.50
CA ILE A 70 0.94 -4.85 0.77
C ILE A 70 1.20 -6.25 1.34
N ALA A 71 0.44 -6.63 2.37
CA ALA A 71 0.49 -7.94 3.01
C ALA A 71 0.24 -9.08 2.01
N GLY A 72 -0.81 -8.98 1.19
CA GLY A 72 -1.15 -9.98 0.18
C GLY A 72 -0.08 -10.14 -0.90
N LEU A 73 0.41 -9.02 -1.44
CA LEU A 73 1.46 -9.01 -2.46
C LEU A 73 2.80 -9.52 -1.91
N GLY A 74 3.20 -9.05 -0.73
CA GLY A 74 4.41 -9.48 -0.04
C GLY A 74 4.38 -10.97 0.27
N TYR A 75 3.27 -11.48 0.80
CA TYR A 75 3.07 -12.90 1.06
C TYR A 75 3.15 -13.74 -0.23
N LEU A 76 2.49 -13.30 -1.31
CA LEU A 76 2.50 -14.02 -2.58
C LEU A 76 3.91 -14.10 -3.17
N ALA A 77 4.63 -12.98 -3.20
CA ALA A 77 6.02 -12.93 -3.66
C ALA A 77 6.92 -13.84 -2.82
N TYR A 78 6.81 -13.75 -1.50
CA TYR A 78 7.60 -14.54 -0.56
C TYR A 78 7.34 -16.04 -0.68
N LYS A 79 6.07 -16.44 -0.80
CA LYS A 79 5.67 -17.85 -1.00
C LYS A 79 6.22 -18.40 -2.31
N ASN A 80 6.13 -17.64 -3.39
CA ASN A 80 6.63 -18.06 -4.70
C ASN A 80 8.16 -18.21 -4.69
N TYR A 81 8.86 -17.27 -4.04
CA TYR A 81 10.31 -17.36 -3.79
C TYR A 81 10.68 -18.61 -2.98
N LYS A 82 10.04 -18.85 -1.84
CA LYS A 82 10.34 -20.01 -0.97
C LYS A 82 9.99 -21.36 -1.61
N SER A 83 9.07 -21.37 -2.57
CA SER A 83 8.72 -22.58 -3.33
C SER A 83 9.60 -22.83 -4.56
N GLY A 84 10.60 -21.97 -4.82
CA GLY A 84 11.54 -22.13 -5.94
C GLY A 84 10.90 -21.87 -7.31
N GLN A 85 9.77 -21.18 -7.36
CA GLN A 85 9.15 -20.76 -8.61
C GLN A 85 10.01 -19.66 -9.27
N ALA A 86 9.93 -19.53 -10.60
CA ALA A 86 10.52 -18.36 -11.25
C ALA A 86 9.67 -17.10 -10.98
N PRO A 87 10.29 -15.91 -10.89
CA PRO A 87 9.55 -14.65 -10.92
C PRO A 87 8.70 -14.57 -12.20
N GLN A 88 7.39 -14.44 -12.05
CA GLN A 88 6.47 -14.38 -13.19
C GLN A 88 6.25 -12.91 -13.56
N THR A 89 7.05 -12.40 -14.50
CA THR A 89 6.74 -11.16 -15.21
C THR A 89 5.53 -11.37 -16.11
N ALA A 90 4.69 -10.34 -16.25
CA ALA A 90 3.40 -10.39 -16.95
C ALA A 90 3.52 -10.53 -18.49
N GLU A 91 4.24 -11.55 -18.98
CA GLU A 91 4.45 -11.82 -20.41
C GLU A 91 3.52 -12.88 -20.99
N GLN A 92 2.54 -13.37 -20.24
CA GLN A 92 1.45 -14.16 -20.81
C GLN A 92 0.10 -13.50 -20.54
N PRO A 93 -0.65 -13.11 -21.60
CA PRO A 93 -2.03 -12.70 -21.46
C PRO A 93 -2.87 -13.96 -21.22
N VAL A 94 -2.79 -14.50 -20.01
CA VAL A 94 -3.86 -15.35 -19.51
C VAL A 94 -4.95 -14.37 -19.11
N ALA A 95 -6.05 -14.37 -19.85
CA ALA A 95 -7.28 -13.69 -19.47
C ALA A 95 -7.79 -14.28 -18.15
N LYS A 96 -7.14 -13.95 -17.05
CA LYS A 96 -7.72 -14.05 -15.72
C LYS A 96 -8.34 -12.70 -15.44
N GLU A 97 -9.63 -12.71 -15.14
CA GLU A 97 -10.27 -11.60 -14.42
C GLU A 97 -9.37 -11.18 -13.25
N PRO A 98 -9.43 -9.93 -12.77
CA PRO A 98 -8.70 -9.52 -11.58
C PRO A 98 -9.09 -10.45 -10.42
N GLU A 99 -8.32 -11.52 -10.23
CA GLU A 99 -8.48 -12.43 -9.10
C GLU A 99 -8.11 -11.57 -7.90
N LEU A 100 -9.12 -11.25 -7.07
CA LEU A 100 -8.91 -10.66 -5.77
C LEU A 100 -7.79 -11.45 -5.10
N LEU A 101 -6.68 -10.78 -4.80
CA LEU A 101 -5.55 -11.41 -4.14
C LEU A 101 -6.09 -12.11 -2.89
N PRO A 102 -5.94 -13.44 -2.78
CA PRO A 102 -6.41 -14.14 -1.60
C PRO A 102 -5.66 -13.58 -0.40
N PRO A 103 -6.35 -13.25 0.71
CA PRO A 103 -5.66 -12.77 1.89
C PRO A 103 -4.63 -13.81 2.35
N PRO A 104 -3.51 -13.39 2.96
CA PRO A 104 -2.60 -14.32 3.59
C PRO A 104 -3.35 -15.24 4.57
N PRO A 105 -2.89 -16.48 4.79
CA PRO A 105 -3.43 -17.35 5.84
C PRO A 105 -3.48 -16.64 7.20
N ALA A 106 -4.47 -16.95 8.03
CA ALA A 106 -4.67 -16.27 9.32
C ALA A 106 -3.48 -16.43 10.30
N ASP A 107 -2.72 -17.51 10.15
CA ASP A 107 -1.50 -17.83 10.90
C ASP A 107 -0.21 -17.29 10.25
N SER A 108 -0.33 -16.66 9.08
CA SER A 108 0.81 -16.06 8.38
C SER A 108 1.31 -14.81 9.13
N PRO A 109 2.64 -14.59 9.24
CA PRO A 109 3.18 -13.32 9.72
C PRO A 109 2.75 -12.12 8.88
N PHE A 110 2.44 -12.32 7.60
CA PHE A 110 1.91 -11.30 6.70
C PHE A 110 0.42 -10.99 6.92
N HIS A 111 -0.29 -11.75 7.75
CA HIS A 111 -1.71 -11.46 7.98
C HIS A 111 -1.87 -10.06 8.60
N PRO A 112 -2.80 -9.20 8.13
CA PRO A 112 -2.94 -7.84 8.67
C PRO A 112 -3.27 -7.76 10.16
N GLN A 113 -3.73 -8.86 10.76
CA GLN A 113 -4.00 -8.98 12.19
C GLN A 113 -2.93 -9.80 12.94
N SER A 114 -1.81 -10.13 12.29
CA SER A 114 -0.71 -10.84 12.94
C SER A 114 -0.05 -9.95 13.98
N PRO A 115 0.61 -10.52 15.00
CA PRO A 115 1.42 -9.74 15.94
C PRO A 115 2.60 -9.00 15.28
N ALA A 116 3.04 -9.43 14.09
CA ALA A 116 4.09 -8.78 13.33
C ALA A 116 3.59 -7.46 12.68
N MET A 117 2.31 -7.38 12.37
CA MET A 117 1.64 -6.17 11.88
C MET A 117 1.21 -5.28 13.05
N SER A 118 2.18 -4.65 13.71
CA SER A 118 1.91 -3.66 14.75
C SER A 118 1.52 -2.31 14.14
N ASN A 119 0.84 -1.46 14.93
CA ASN A 119 0.47 -0.13 14.44
C ASN A 119 1.69 0.73 14.10
N SER A 120 2.78 0.60 14.85
CA SER A 120 4.02 1.31 14.55
C SER A 120 4.61 0.83 13.23
N PHE A 121 4.56 -0.47 12.96
CA PHE A 121 5.05 -1.01 11.70
C PHE A 121 4.17 -0.60 10.52
N ALA A 122 2.85 -0.58 10.69
CA ALA A 122 1.95 -0.08 9.66
C ALA A 122 2.18 1.41 9.33
N LEU A 123 2.51 2.24 10.32
CA LEU A 123 2.99 3.62 10.08
C LEU A 123 4.32 3.63 9.33
N THR A 124 5.26 2.75 9.66
CA THR A 124 6.52 2.60 8.90
C THR A 124 6.25 2.28 7.44
N LEU A 125 5.26 1.44 7.12
CA LEU A 125 4.88 1.16 5.72
C LEU A 125 4.41 2.43 5.00
N VAL A 126 3.60 3.27 5.66
CA VAL A 126 3.16 4.56 5.10
C VAL A 126 4.35 5.50 4.90
N GLN A 127 5.25 5.61 5.88
CA GLN A 127 6.47 6.41 5.77
C GLN A 127 7.36 5.91 4.62
N ALA A 128 7.46 4.60 4.42
CA ALA A 128 8.20 4.01 3.30
C ALA A 128 7.59 4.36 1.94
N MET A 129 6.26 4.36 1.83
CA MET A 129 5.58 4.81 0.62
C MET A 129 5.85 6.30 0.33
N ILE A 130 5.79 7.16 1.34
CA ILE A 130 6.09 8.60 1.21
C ILE A 130 7.57 8.79 0.82
N ALA A 131 8.47 8.06 1.47
CA ALA A 131 9.90 8.08 1.19
C ALA A 131 10.21 7.70 -0.26
N ALA A 132 9.57 6.63 -0.75
CA ALA A 132 9.69 6.20 -2.14
C ALA A 132 9.17 7.28 -3.10
N ALA A 133 7.99 7.85 -2.83
CA ALA A 133 7.41 8.92 -3.64
C ALA A 133 8.27 10.20 -3.68
N LYS A 134 9.10 10.45 -2.66
CA LYS A 134 10.04 11.58 -2.58
C LYS A 134 11.40 11.30 -3.22
N ALA A 135 11.66 10.07 -3.66
CA ALA A 135 13.00 9.62 -4.07
C ALA A 135 13.60 10.41 -5.23
N ASP A 136 12.78 10.95 -6.12
CA ASP A 136 13.20 11.75 -7.26
C ASP A 136 13.40 13.24 -6.95
N GLY A 137 13.04 13.67 -5.72
CA GLY A 137 13.19 15.03 -5.24
C GLY A 137 12.15 16.03 -5.77
N HIS A 138 11.05 15.59 -6.41
CA HIS A 138 10.12 16.49 -7.11
C HIS A 138 8.91 16.95 -6.30
N ILE A 139 8.72 16.52 -5.04
CA ILE A 139 7.58 17.02 -4.25
C ILE A 139 7.84 18.46 -3.84
N ASP A 140 7.34 19.39 -4.65
CA ASP A 140 7.35 20.82 -4.37
C ASP A 140 6.22 21.23 -3.42
N ASP A 141 6.27 22.47 -2.91
CA ASP A 141 5.29 22.99 -1.96
C ASP A 141 3.86 22.98 -2.53
N ALA A 142 3.70 23.14 -3.85
CA ALA A 142 2.40 23.14 -4.50
C ALA A 142 1.82 21.72 -4.61
N GLU A 143 2.65 20.72 -4.91
CA GLU A 143 2.28 19.31 -4.89
C GLU A 143 1.95 18.86 -3.47
N ARG A 144 2.76 19.24 -2.49
CA ARG A 144 2.49 19.00 -1.07
C ARG A 144 1.14 19.58 -0.65
N ALA A 145 0.85 20.83 -1.00
CA ALA A 145 -0.44 21.46 -0.69
C ALA A 145 -1.62 20.70 -1.31
N ARG A 146 -1.49 20.24 -2.57
CA ARG A 146 -2.51 19.42 -3.23
C ARG A 146 -2.72 18.06 -2.56
N ILE A 147 -1.65 17.41 -2.11
CA ILE A 147 -1.76 16.14 -1.36
C ILE A 147 -2.52 16.38 -0.05
N MET A 148 -2.16 17.43 0.70
CA MET A 148 -2.81 17.77 1.97
C MET A 148 -4.29 18.17 1.80
N GLU A 149 -4.64 18.89 0.73
CA GLU A 149 -6.03 19.19 0.40
C GLU A 149 -6.86 17.91 0.20
N LYS A 150 -6.30 16.91 -0.49
CA LYS A 150 -6.98 15.62 -0.68
C LYS A 150 -7.07 14.79 0.60
N VAL A 151 -6.05 14.84 1.45
CA VAL A 151 -6.07 14.24 2.80
C VAL A 151 -7.24 14.80 3.61
N ARG A 152 -7.42 16.13 3.62
CA ARG A 152 -8.58 16.79 4.28
C ARG A 152 -9.92 16.31 3.76
N ILE A 153 -10.05 16.21 2.43
CA ILE A 153 -11.29 15.78 1.77
C ILE A 153 -11.58 14.29 2.04
N SER A 154 -10.56 13.48 2.32
CA SER A 154 -10.72 12.04 2.59
C SER A 154 -11.36 11.71 3.94
N GLY A 155 -11.54 12.71 4.83
CA GLY A 155 -12.15 12.53 6.14
C GLY A 155 -11.23 11.86 7.17
N LEU A 156 -9.91 11.91 6.95
CA LEU A 156 -8.91 11.59 7.96
C LEU A 156 -9.03 12.56 9.14
N ASP A 157 -8.69 12.10 10.35
CA ASP A 157 -8.67 12.96 11.51
C ASP A 157 -7.49 13.95 11.48
N ASP A 158 -7.60 14.98 12.31
CA ASP A 158 -6.59 16.05 12.42
C ASP A 158 -5.21 15.48 12.80
N GLU A 159 -5.18 14.39 13.57
CA GLU A 159 -3.95 13.69 13.95
C GLU A 159 -3.26 12.99 12.77
N ALA A 160 -4.03 12.29 11.91
CA ALA A 160 -3.53 11.69 10.67
C ALA A 160 -3.03 12.75 9.69
N GLU A 161 -3.76 13.85 9.57
CA GLU A 161 -3.36 14.97 8.73
C GLU A 161 -2.02 15.56 9.19
N ALA A 162 -1.89 15.88 10.48
CA ALA A 162 -0.67 16.45 11.04
C ALA A 162 0.54 15.51 10.89
N PHE A 163 0.32 14.20 10.99
CA PHE A 163 1.36 13.20 10.74
C PHE A 163 1.82 13.21 9.27
N LEU A 164 0.89 13.13 8.32
CA LEU A 164 1.22 13.14 6.89
C LEU A 164 1.88 14.46 6.47
N GLU A 165 1.42 15.56 7.04
CA GLU A 165 2.06 16.87 6.87
C GLU A 165 3.53 16.78 7.30
N LYS A 166 3.79 16.39 8.54
CA LYS A 166 5.17 16.25 9.05
C LYS A 166 6.04 15.38 8.14
N GLU A 167 5.58 14.19 7.75
CA GLU A 167 6.34 13.26 6.90
C GLU A 167 6.64 13.82 5.50
N LEU A 168 5.71 14.61 4.93
CA LEU A 168 5.93 15.26 3.64
C LEU A 168 6.98 16.38 3.75
N ALA A 169 7.05 17.12 4.86
CA ALA A 169 8.04 18.18 5.08
C ALA A 169 9.43 17.66 5.48
N ASP A 170 9.50 16.62 6.31
CA ASP A 170 10.75 16.17 6.89
C ASP A 170 11.62 15.41 5.86
N PRO A 171 12.95 15.53 5.90
CA PRO A 171 13.83 14.69 5.10
C PRO A 171 13.60 13.20 5.41
N VAL A 172 13.69 12.36 4.37
CA VAL A 172 13.52 10.91 4.52
C VAL A 172 14.72 10.32 5.27
N ASP A 173 14.47 9.68 6.41
CA ASP A 173 15.48 8.87 7.12
C ASP A 173 15.27 7.38 6.83
N LEU A 174 16.08 6.85 5.91
CA LEU A 174 16.02 5.43 5.53
C LEU A 174 16.51 4.50 6.63
N ASP A 175 17.38 4.93 7.54
CA ASP A 175 17.91 4.11 8.63
C ASP A 175 16.77 3.75 9.58
N VAL A 176 15.92 4.74 9.88
CA VAL A 176 14.72 4.56 10.71
C VAL A 176 13.79 3.52 10.08
N LEU A 177 13.50 3.63 8.79
CA LEU A 177 12.62 2.67 8.09
C LEU A 177 13.20 1.25 8.08
N VAL A 178 14.47 1.11 7.74
CA VAL A 178 15.16 -0.19 7.69
C VAL A 178 15.22 -0.81 9.08
N SER A 179 15.49 -0.02 10.11
CA SER A 179 15.55 -0.51 11.49
C SER A 179 14.18 -0.92 12.05
N ALA A 180 13.08 -0.39 11.52
CA ALA A 180 11.74 -0.79 11.95
C ALA A 180 11.33 -2.18 11.42
N ALA A 181 11.94 -2.66 10.34
CA ALA A 181 11.69 -3.99 9.78
C ALA A 181 12.60 -5.04 10.44
N GLN A 182 12.07 -5.72 11.45
CA GLN A 182 12.81 -6.65 12.31
C GLN A 182 12.82 -8.08 11.77
N THR A 183 11.79 -8.49 11.03
CA THR A 183 11.68 -9.85 10.45
C THR A 183 11.89 -9.84 8.94
N GLU A 184 12.17 -11.01 8.36
CA GLU A 184 12.26 -11.16 6.91
C GLU A 184 10.95 -10.74 6.21
N GLU A 185 9.81 -11.10 6.80
CA GLU A 185 8.47 -10.75 6.30
C GLU A 185 8.22 -9.23 6.34
N GLN A 186 8.60 -8.56 7.43
CA GLN A 186 8.49 -7.11 7.53
C GLN A 186 9.40 -6.39 6.51
N LYS A 187 10.58 -6.92 6.23
CA LYS A 187 11.46 -6.39 5.18
C LYS A 187 10.81 -6.52 3.80
N VAL A 188 10.18 -7.67 3.53
CA VAL A 188 9.40 -7.89 2.30
C VAL A 188 8.25 -6.89 2.20
N GLU A 189 7.48 -6.69 3.27
CA GLU A 189 6.35 -5.74 3.28
C GLU A 189 6.81 -4.29 3.09
N LEU A 190 7.92 -3.88 3.72
CA LEU A 190 8.48 -2.55 3.59
C LEU A 190 8.94 -2.26 2.15
N TYR A 191 9.63 -3.23 1.52
CA TYR A 191 10.03 -3.11 0.12
C TYR A 191 8.81 -3.12 -0.82
N THR A 192 7.82 -3.99 -0.55
CA THR A 192 6.58 -4.07 -1.32
C THR A 192 5.79 -2.77 -1.27
N ALA A 193 5.67 -2.15 -0.09
CA ALA A 193 5.03 -0.86 0.09
C ALA A 193 5.70 0.23 -0.75
N SER A 194 7.04 0.30 -0.66
CA SER A 194 7.84 1.24 -1.42
C SER A 194 7.68 1.04 -2.94
N ARG A 195 7.79 -0.19 -3.42
CA ARG A 195 7.61 -0.54 -4.84
C ARG A 195 6.18 -0.28 -5.35
N LEU A 196 5.18 -0.36 -4.48
CA LEU A 196 3.79 -0.04 -4.83
C LEU A 196 3.60 1.47 -5.00
N ALA A 197 4.26 2.29 -4.19
CA ALA A 197 4.14 3.75 -4.22
C ALA A 197 4.71 4.40 -5.48
N ILE A 198 5.78 3.84 -6.06
CA ILE A 198 6.45 4.38 -7.25
C ILE A 198 6.44 3.41 -8.43
N ASP A 199 6.53 3.95 -9.63
CA ASP A 199 6.86 3.20 -10.84
C ASP A 199 8.29 3.56 -11.21
N PRO A 200 9.27 2.64 -11.15
CA PRO A 200 10.68 2.95 -11.30
C PRO A 200 11.06 3.22 -12.77
N ASP A 201 10.41 4.21 -13.37
CA ASP A 201 10.60 4.66 -14.75
C ASP A 201 11.83 5.57 -14.85
N ASN A 202 12.23 6.19 -13.75
CA ASN A 202 13.41 7.05 -13.68
C ASN A 202 14.55 6.45 -12.83
N ARG A 203 15.77 6.96 -13.04
CA ARG A 203 17.00 6.46 -12.39
C ARG A 203 17.00 6.69 -10.87
N ALA A 204 16.37 7.75 -10.38
CA ALA A 204 16.34 8.07 -8.96
C ALA A 204 15.44 7.08 -8.20
N GLU A 205 14.25 6.78 -8.73
CA GLU A 205 13.32 5.80 -8.17
C GLU A 205 13.92 4.39 -8.17
N ARG A 206 14.56 3.96 -9.26
CA ARG A 206 15.28 2.67 -9.31
C ARG A 206 16.41 2.62 -8.29
N GLY A 207 17.22 3.68 -8.21
CA GLY A 207 18.32 3.77 -7.25
C GLY A 207 17.85 3.75 -5.80
N TYR A 208 16.70 4.35 -5.50
CA TYR A 208 16.07 4.27 -4.18
C TYR A 208 15.68 2.83 -3.83
N LEU A 209 15.04 2.11 -4.74
CA LEU A 209 14.66 0.71 -4.52
C LEU A 209 15.89 -0.19 -4.35
N ASP A 210 16.92 -0.01 -5.17
CA ASP A 210 18.18 -0.77 -5.06
C ASP A 210 18.86 -0.56 -3.70
N MET A 211 18.93 0.70 -3.25
CA MET A 211 19.45 1.05 -1.93
C MET A 211 18.59 0.42 -0.82
N LEU A 212 17.26 0.52 -0.91
CA LEU A 212 16.37 -0.06 0.09
C LEU A 212 16.54 -1.58 0.18
N ALA A 213 16.55 -2.28 -0.95
CA ALA A 213 16.78 -3.73 -1.01
C ALA A 213 18.10 -4.14 -0.35
N GLY A 214 19.19 -3.43 -0.70
CA GLY A 214 20.51 -3.67 -0.14
C GLY A 214 20.56 -3.46 1.38
N ARG A 215 19.92 -2.39 1.88
CA ARG A 215 19.91 -2.09 3.33
C ARG A 215 19.02 -3.03 4.14
N LEU A 216 17.95 -3.53 3.55
CA LEU A 216 17.13 -4.59 4.14
C LEU A 216 17.83 -5.96 4.10
N ALA A 217 18.90 -6.09 3.31
CA ALA A 217 19.58 -7.34 3.01
C ALA A 217 18.64 -8.39 2.40
N LEU A 218 17.77 -7.94 1.48
CA LEU A 218 16.91 -8.85 0.71
C LEU A 218 17.74 -9.57 -0.37
N PRO A 219 17.58 -10.89 -0.53
CA PRO A 219 18.19 -11.60 -1.65
C PRO A 219 17.66 -11.09 -3.00
N ASP A 220 18.53 -10.93 -3.99
CA ASP A 220 18.16 -10.44 -5.33
C ASP A 220 16.98 -11.22 -5.94
N ALA A 221 17.00 -12.55 -5.83
CA ALA A 221 15.91 -13.38 -6.31
C ALA A 221 14.57 -13.09 -5.63
N LEU A 222 14.57 -12.76 -4.33
CA LEU A 222 13.35 -12.36 -3.61
C LEU A 222 12.88 -10.97 -4.06
N VAL A 223 13.81 -10.04 -4.32
CA VAL A 223 13.48 -8.72 -4.89
C VAL A 223 12.79 -8.88 -6.24
N ASP A 224 13.32 -9.74 -7.12
CA ASP A 224 12.72 -10.03 -8.43
C ASP A 224 11.28 -10.57 -8.30
N HIS A 225 11.03 -11.45 -7.33
CA HIS A 225 9.68 -11.93 -7.04
C HIS A 225 8.73 -10.81 -6.60
N ILE A 226 9.19 -9.92 -5.69
CA ILE A 226 8.35 -8.81 -5.23
C ILE A 226 8.04 -7.87 -6.38
N GLU A 227 9.04 -7.53 -7.21
CA GLU A 227 8.85 -6.63 -8.35
C GLU A 227 7.89 -7.20 -9.39
N ALA A 228 8.04 -8.49 -9.72
CA ALA A 228 7.15 -9.18 -10.65
C ALA A 228 5.70 -9.23 -10.12
N THR A 229 5.52 -9.56 -8.84
CA THR A 229 4.20 -9.60 -8.19
C THR A 229 3.55 -8.21 -8.16
N VAL A 230 4.26 -7.15 -7.76
CA VAL A 230 3.71 -5.78 -7.77
C VAL A 230 3.43 -5.30 -9.19
N ALA A 231 4.28 -5.61 -10.17
CA ALA A 231 4.06 -5.22 -11.57
C ALA A 231 2.77 -5.83 -12.14
N SER A 232 2.45 -7.08 -11.80
CA SER A 232 1.26 -7.78 -12.30
C SER A 232 -0.08 -7.14 -11.94
N VAL A 233 -0.13 -6.32 -10.88
CA VAL A 233 -1.36 -5.65 -10.42
C VAL A 233 -1.46 -4.18 -10.85
N LYS A 234 -0.40 -3.61 -11.42
CA LYS A 234 -0.36 -2.22 -11.92
C LYS A 234 -0.73 -2.09 -13.41
N VAL A 235 -1.01 -3.21 -14.09
CA VAL A 235 -1.21 -3.29 -15.55
C VAL A 235 -2.52 -2.67 -15.99
#